data_AF-A0A6J0BB48-F1
#
_entry.id   AF-A0A6J0BB48-F1
#
_cell.length_a   1.000
_cell.length_b   1.000
_cell.length_c   1.000
_cell.angle_alpha   90.00
_cell.angle_beta   90.00
_cell.angle_gamma   90.00
#
_symmetry.space_group_name_H-M   'P 1'
#
loop_
_entity.id
_entity.type
_entity.pdbx_description
1 polymer ?
#
loop_
_entity_poly.entity_id
_entity_poly.type
_entity_poly.pdbx_seq_one_letter_code
_entity_poly.pdbx_strand_id
1 'polypeptide(L)'
;KLRIERNRFTREALKCDENQLMTYLAELQVTNPESLLLIASYKDLDHLCRRIAGNLDSIDIFLQTCTPLPQDHLYMQLIAGLRVLSTKLCVECSYQKSYQKYLSCFHELHTEYIDCAGPADWTENMAHNELCNEYKSIADCYYTKSAMLCGIKAAKIMKELVVRVINGIIDTHCPEVRKNPTIPNPMPESVFSKGTIARCFVHNLNHILTWMTKLLYY
;
A
#
# COMPACT_ATOMS: atom_id res chain seq x y z
N LYS A 1 -12.37 59.63 -19.74
CA LYS A 1 -12.11 58.64 -18.66
C LYS A 1 -12.31 57.24 -19.25
N LEU A 2 -11.25 56.63 -19.77
CA LEU A 2 -11.27 55.25 -20.25
C LEU A 2 -10.89 54.35 -19.07
N ARG A 3 -11.83 53.54 -18.60
CA ARG A 3 -11.60 52.54 -17.55
C ARG A 3 -11.21 51.25 -18.23
N ILE A 4 -9.92 50.92 -18.20
CA ILE A 4 -9.38 49.62 -18.60
C ILE A 4 -9.92 48.58 -17.62
N GLU A 5 -10.82 47.73 -18.07
CA GLU A 5 -11.24 46.52 -17.36
C GLU A 5 -10.08 45.52 -17.42
N ARG A 6 -9.41 45.38 -16.27
CA ARG A 6 -8.31 44.44 -16.08
C ARG A 6 -8.93 43.05 -15.92
N ASN A 7 -8.86 42.24 -16.97
CA ASN A 7 -9.16 40.81 -16.96
C ASN A 7 -8.48 40.13 -15.75
N ARG A 8 -9.27 39.75 -14.74
CA ARG A 8 -8.86 38.83 -13.68
C ARG A 8 -9.25 37.43 -14.13
N PHE A 9 -8.49 36.87 -15.06
CA PHE A 9 -8.42 35.41 -15.23
C PHE A 9 -7.63 34.88 -14.03
N THR A 10 -8.33 34.54 -12.94
CA THR A 10 -7.82 33.54 -12.02
C THR A 10 -7.70 32.25 -12.85
N ARG A 11 -6.47 31.88 -13.24
CA ARG A 11 -6.20 30.52 -13.69
C ARG A 11 -6.57 29.61 -12.53
N GLU A 12 -7.77 29.03 -12.56
CA GLU A 12 -8.05 27.85 -11.75
C GLU A 12 -6.94 26.86 -12.08
N ALA A 13 -6.20 26.44 -11.05
CA ALA A 13 -5.14 25.48 -11.25
C ALA A 13 -5.75 24.21 -11.81
N LEU A 14 -5.23 23.73 -12.95
CA LEU A 14 -5.77 22.57 -13.65
C LEU A 14 -5.68 21.35 -12.73
N LYS A 15 -6.82 20.80 -12.30
CA LYS A 15 -6.87 19.57 -11.50
C LYS A 15 -6.29 18.40 -12.30
N CYS A 16 -5.67 17.46 -11.61
CA CYS A 16 -5.17 16.25 -12.23
C CYS A 16 -6.32 15.42 -12.82
N ASP A 17 -6.11 14.91 -14.04
CA ASP A 17 -7.06 14.02 -14.71
C ASP A 17 -7.12 12.66 -14.01
N GLU A 18 -8.32 12.33 -13.52
CA GLU A 18 -8.63 11.06 -12.86
C GLU A 18 -8.39 9.85 -13.76
N ASN A 19 -8.64 9.96 -15.07
CA ASN A 19 -8.42 8.86 -16.02
C ASN A 19 -6.95 8.50 -16.16
N GLN A 20 -6.08 9.52 -16.11
CA GLN A 20 -4.64 9.33 -16.14
C GLN A 20 -4.14 8.65 -14.85
N LEU A 21 -4.62 9.07 -13.68
CA LEU A 21 -4.30 8.43 -12.40
C LEU A 21 -4.77 6.97 -12.36
N MET A 22 -6.00 6.71 -12.80
CA MET A 22 -6.55 5.37 -12.93
C MET A 22 -5.70 4.50 -13.85
N THR A 23 -5.20 5.04 -14.96
CA THR A 23 -4.33 4.29 -15.89
C THR A 23 -3.06 3.83 -15.20
N TYR A 24 -2.36 4.71 -14.47
CA TYR A 24 -1.16 4.32 -13.73
C TYR A 24 -1.43 3.24 -12.68
N LEU A 25 -2.51 3.37 -11.91
CA LEU A 25 -2.88 2.39 -10.90
C LEU A 25 -3.27 1.03 -11.52
N ALA A 26 -3.99 1.05 -12.65
CA ALA A 26 -4.41 -0.15 -13.38
C ALA A 26 -3.24 -0.95 -13.97
N GLU A 27 -2.13 -0.30 -14.37
CA GLU A 27 -0.90 -1.00 -14.81
C GLU A 27 -0.29 -1.91 -13.71
N LEU A 28 -0.54 -1.57 -12.45
CA LEU A 28 -0.17 -2.37 -11.30
C LEU A 28 -1.33 -3.24 -10.77
N GLN A 29 -2.49 -3.21 -11.43
CA GLN A 29 -3.74 -3.86 -10.98
C GLN A 29 -4.19 -3.36 -9.60
N VAL A 30 -3.91 -2.10 -9.28
CA VAL A 30 -4.35 -1.46 -8.05
C VAL A 30 -5.68 -0.75 -8.29
N THR A 31 -6.78 -1.36 -7.84
CA THR A 31 -8.13 -0.80 -8.00
C THR A 31 -8.83 -0.53 -6.67
N ASN A 32 -8.34 -1.12 -5.58
CA ASN A 32 -8.86 -0.98 -4.22
C ASN A 32 -7.76 -1.26 -3.16
N PRO A 33 -8.00 -0.98 -1.86
CA PRO A 33 -7.01 -1.19 -0.81
C PRO A 33 -6.44 -2.62 -0.75
N GLU A 34 -7.24 -3.65 -1.03
CA GLU A 34 -6.82 -5.05 -0.97
C GLU A 34 -5.94 -5.45 -2.14
N SER A 35 -6.17 -4.90 -3.32
CA SER A 35 -5.34 -5.13 -4.49
C SER A 35 -3.89 -4.67 -4.25
N LEU A 36 -3.65 -3.62 -3.45
CA LEU A 36 -2.32 -3.22 -2.99
C LEU A 36 -1.64 -4.31 -2.13
N LEU A 37 -2.42 -5.04 -1.35
CA LEU A 37 -1.90 -6.13 -0.51
C LEU A 37 -1.63 -7.38 -1.35
N LEU A 38 -2.52 -7.68 -2.30
CA LEU A 38 -2.39 -8.83 -3.19
C LEU A 38 -1.11 -8.77 -4.04
N ILE A 39 -0.72 -7.59 -4.54
CA ILE A 39 0.52 -7.47 -5.33
C ILE A 39 1.78 -7.88 -4.54
N ALA A 40 1.76 -7.81 -3.20
CA ALA A 40 2.90 -8.20 -2.36
C ALA A 40 3.21 -9.71 -2.43
N SER A 41 2.22 -10.54 -2.77
CA SER A 41 2.37 -11.99 -2.94
C SER A 41 2.90 -12.40 -4.34
N TYR A 42 3.38 -11.45 -5.13
CA TYR A 42 4.04 -11.75 -6.40
C TYR A 42 5.38 -12.46 -6.20
N LYS A 43 5.64 -13.52 -6.96
CA LYS A 43 6.80 -14.42 -6.76
C LYS A 43 8.18 -13.78 -6.96
N ASP A 44 8.28 -12.74 -7.78
CA ASP A 44 9.55 -12.07 -8.10
C ASP A 44 9.53 -10.66 -7.51
N LEU A 45 10.08 -10.57 -6.29
CA LEU A 45 10.08 -9.35 -5.51
C LEU A 45 10.91 -8.23 -6.16
N ASP A 46 12.03 -8.55 -6.80
CA ASP A 46 12.88 -7.55 -7.46
C ASP A 46 12.18 -6.95 -8.68
N HIS A 47 11.51 -7.80 -9.48
CA HIS A 47 10.70 -7.34 -10.60
C HIS A 47 9.50 -6.50 -10.12
N LEU A 48 8.79 -6.93 -9.08
CA LEU A 48 7.70 -6.17 -8.46
C LEU A 48 8.17 -4.78 -8.02
N CYS A 49 9.28 -4.71 -7.28
CA CYS A 49 9.80 -3.44 -6.77
C CYS A 49 10.21 -2.48 -7.89
N ARG A 50 10.81 -2.97 -8.99
CA ARG A 50 11.10 -2.15 -10.18
C ARG A 50 9.83 -1.60 -10.84
N ARG A 51 8.79 -2.44 -10.97
CA ARG A 51 7.51 -2.02 -11.55
C ARG A 51 6.83 -0.94 -10.70
N ILE A 52 6.77 -1.15 -9.39
CA ILE A 52 6.19 -0.15 -8.47
C ILE A 52 6.97 1.16 -8.54
N ALA A 53 8.31 1.11 -8.53
CA ALA A 53 9.15 2.30 -8.60
C ALA A 53 8.91 3.10 -9.89
N GLY A 54 8.97 2.46 -11.06
CA GLY A 54 8.76 3.17 -12.33
C GLY A 54 7.36 3.76 -12.50
N ASN A 55 6.34 3.08 -11.96
CA ASN A 55 4.97 3.58 -11.99
C ASN A 55 4.79 4.76 -11.01
N LEU A 56 5.36 4.69 -9.80
CA LEU A 56 5.38 5.82 -8.86
C LEU A 56 6.14 7.03 -9.42
N ASP A 57 7.26 6.83 -10.12
CA ASP A 57 8.00 7.91 -10.79
C ASP A 57 7.12 8.61 -11.85
N SER A 58 6.33 7.83 -12.60
CA SER A 58 5.42 8.35 -13.62
C SER A 58 4.27 9.16 -13.00
N ILE A 59 3.71 8.66 -11.89
CA ILE A 59 2.70 9.38 -11.09
C ILE A 59 3.29 10.67 -10.53
N ASP A 60 4.49 10.64 -9.96
CA ASP A 60 5.15 11.81 -9.37
C ASP A 60 5.43 12.89 -10.42
N ILE A 61 5.87 12.52 -11.62
CA ILE A 61 6.05 13.44 -12.74
C ILE A 61 4.71 14.05 -13.15
N PHE A 62 3.66 13.23 -13.27
CA PHE A 62 2.32 13.72 -13.64
C PHE A 62 1.75 14.69 -12.61
N LEU A 63 1.83 14.37 -11.32
CA LEU A 63 1.34 15.22 -10.22
C LEU A 63 2.09 16.56 -10.10
N GLN A 64 3.24 16.73 -10.75
CA GLN A 64 3.91 18.04 -10.85
C GLN A 64 3.30 18.96 -11.92
N THR A 65 2.46 18.42 -12.82
CA THR A 65 1.87 19.17 -13.94
C THR A 65 0.48 19.73 -13.66
N CYS A 66 -0.13 19.33 -12.53
CA CYS A 66 -1.51 19.61 -12.17
C CYS A 66 -1.67 19.79 -10.66
N THR A 67 -2.84 20.27 -10.23
CA THR A 67 -3.21 20.28 -8.81
C THR A 67 -3.74 18.91 -8.41
N PRO A 68 -3.12 18.23 -7.42
CA PRO A 68 -3.60 16.94 -6.94
C PRO A 68 -5.05 16.97 -6.47
N LEU A 69 -5.71 15.81 -6.55
CA LEU A 69 -7.03 15.61 -5.96
C LEU A 69 -6.95 15.67 -4.42
N PRO A 70 -8.08 15.86 -3.72
CA PRO A 70 -8.15 15.75 -2.26
C PRO A 70 -7.53 14.45 -1.73
N GLN A 71 -6.96 14.48 -0.52
CA GLN A 71 -6.27 13.31 0.06
C GLN A 71 -7.22 12.15 0.39
N ASP A 72 -8.49 12.47 0.66
CA ASP A 72 -9.59 11.52 0.88
C ASP A 72 -10.16 10.96 -0.42
N HIS A 73 -9.68 11.43 -1.59
CA HIS A 73 -10.03 10.84 -2.87
C HIS A 73 -9.39 9.44 -3.03
N LEU A 74 -10.17 8.44 -3.45
CA LEU A 74 -9.74 7.04 -3.59
C LEU A 74 -8.37 6.89 -4.26
N TYR A 75 -8.17 7.48 -5.45
CA TYR A 75 -6.88 7.38 -6.15
C TYR A 75 -5.70 7.96 -5.35
N MET A 76 -5.90 9.04 -4.60
CA MET A 76 -4.84 9.60 -3.77
C MET A 76 -4.53 8.69 -2.58
N GLN A 77 -5.55 8.07 -1.97
CA GLN A 77 -5.38 7.07 -0.93
C GLN A 77 -4.66 5.82 -1.44
N LEU A 78 -5.00 5.33 -2.64
CA LEU A 78 -4.34 4.18 -3.27
C LEU A 78 -2.87 4.50 -3.61
N ILE A 79 -2.58 5.69 -4.12
CA ILE A 79 -1.20 6.16 -4.36
C ILE A 79 -0.42 6.24 -3.04
N ALA A 80 -1.03 6.75 -1.96
CA ALA A 80 -0.41 6.80 -0.65
C ALA A 80 -0.11 5.39 -0.12
N GLY A 81 -1.07 4.47 -0.19
CA GLY A 81 -0.90 3.06 0.13
C GLY A 81 0.21 2.39 -0.69
N LEU A 82 0.27 2.65 -2.00
CA LEU A 82 1.31 2.13 -2.90
C LEU A 82 2.71 2.63 -2.52
N ARG A 83 2.85 3.91 -2.15
CA ARG A 83 4.12 4.47 -1.66
C ARG A 83 4.56 3.80 -0.36
N VAL A 84 3.61 3.56 0.55
CA VAL A 84 3.89 2.88 1.82
C VAL A 84 4.28 1.42 1.59
N LEU A 85 3.57 0.72 0.70
CA LEU A 85 3.93 -0.64 0.28
C LEU A 85 5.34 -0.67 -0.30
N SER A 86 5.64 0.21 -1.27
CA SER A 86 6.97 0.34 -1.88
C SER A 86 8.05 0.57 -0.82
N THR A 87 7.84 1.52 0.09
CA THR A 87 8.79 1.83 1.15
C THR A 87 9.04 0.61 2.04
N LYS A 88 7.97 -0.02 2.52
CA LYS A 88 8.06 -1.14 3.46
C LYS A 88 8.66 -2.39 2.83
N LEU A 89 8.20 -2.75 1.64
CA LEU A 89 8.52 -4.02 0.99
C LEU A 89 9.79 -3.94 0.14
N CYS A 90 10.07 -2.79 -0.46
CA CYS A 90 11.16 -2.62 -1.42
C CYS A 90 12.35 -1.84 -0.88
N VAL A 91 12.15 -0.87 0.02
CA VAL A 91 13.22 0.02 0.51
C VAL A 91 13.74 -0.41 1.88
N GLU A 92 12.87 -0.84 2.81
CA GLU A 92 13.28 -1.28 4.14
C GLU A 92 14.00 -2.65 4.09
N CYS A 93 15.31 -2.62 3.86
CA CYS A 93 16.20 -3.79 3.77
C CYS A 93 15.95 -4.89 4.81
N SER A 94 15.81 -4.52 6.09
CA SER A 94 15.63 -5.49 7.19
C SER A 94 14.30 -6.22 7.09
N TYR A 95 13.25 -5.50 6.70
CA TYR A 95 11.92 -6.05 6.47
C TYR A 95 11.92 -6.92 5.23
N GLN A 96 12.45 -6.43 4.11
CA GLN A 96 12.54 -7.17 2.85
C GLN A 96 13.25 -8.52 3.02
N LYS A 97 14.39 -8.54 3.72
CA LYS A 97 15.12 -9.79 4.04
C LYS A 97 14.30 -10.78 4.85
N SER A 98 13.44 -10.28 5.74
CA SER A 98 12.56 -11.13 6.55
C SER A 98 11.40 -11.66 5.71
N TYR A 99 10.82 -10.81 4.87
CA TYR A 99 9.74 -11.15 3.94
C TYR A 99 10.18 -12.20 2.91
N GLN A 100 11.37 -12.03 2.31
CA GLN A 100 11.90 -12.93 1.28
C GLN A 100 12.04 -14.38 1.74
N LYS A 101 12.25 -14.64 3.04
CA LYS A 101 12.30 -16.00 3.59
C LYS A 101 11.00 -16.78 3.38
N TYR A 102 9.88 -16.07 3.29
CA TYR A 102 8.54 -16.64 3.17
C TYR A 102 7.90 -16.33 1.82
N LEU A 103 8.63 -15.71 0.87
CA LEU A 103 8.08 -15.25 -0.41
C LEU A 103 7.41 -16.36 -1.22
N SER A 104 8.02 -17.55 -1.28
CA SER A 104 7.40 -18.70 -1.96
C SER A 104 6.06 -19.08 -1.34
N CYS A 105 5.98 -19.08 0.00
CA CYS A 105 4.74 -19.42 0.71
C CYS A 105 3.68 -18.32 0.52
N PHE A 106 4.07 -17.05 0.62
CA PHE A 106 3.14 -15.95 0.36
C PHE A 106 2.61 -15.97 -1.08
N HIS A 107 3.44 -16.39 -2.04
CA HIS A 107 2.99 -16.57 -3.41
C HIS A 107 1.94 -17.68 -3.55
N GLU A 108 2.13 -18.81 -2.87
CA GLU A 108 1.13 -19.89 -2.83
C GLU A 108 -0.17 -19.44 -2.16
N LEU A 109 -0.11 -18.49 -1.22
CA LEU A 109 -1.27 -17.89 -0.58
C LEU A 109 -1.98 -16.80 -1.39
N HIS A 110 -1.50 -16.45 -2.59
CA HIS A 110 -2.07 -15.36 -3.38
C HIS A 110 -3.59 -15.50 -3.54
N THR A 111 -4.08 -16.68 -3.91
CA THR A 111 -5.52 -16.93 -4.09
C THR A 111 -6.27 -16.97 -2.76
N GLU A 112 -5.62 -17.44 -1.69
CA GLU A 112 -6.20 -17.49 -0.34
C GLU A 112 -6.41 -16.10 0.26
N TYR A 113 -5.59 -15.12 -0.13
CA TYR A 113 -5.73 -13.74 0.30
C TYR A 113 -6.85 -12.98 -0.41
N ILE A 114 -7.34 -13.49 -1.55
CA ILE A 114 -8.51 -12.90 -2.23
C ILE A 114 -9.75 -12.98 -1.32
N ASP A 115 -9.87 -14.06 -0.54
CA ASP A 115 -10.95 -14.24 0.44
C ASP A 115 -10.92 -13.24 1.60
N CYS A 116 -9.83 -12.49 1.76
CA CYS A 116 -9.66 -11.50 2.83
C CYS A 116 -10.16 -10.11 2.43
N ALA A 117 -10.95 -9.98 1.35
CA ALA A 117 -11.52 -8.73 0.91
C ALA A 117 -12.52 -8.15 1.91
N GLY A 118 -12.45 -6.85 2.18
CA GLY A 118 -13.49 -6.12 2.89
C GLY A 118 -14.74 -5.91 2.03
N PRO A 119 -15.82 -5.36 2.63
CA PRO A 119 -16.96 -4.91 1.86
C PRO A 119 -16.56 -3.80 0.86
N ALA A 120 -17.32 -3.64 -0.22
CA ALA A 120 -17.06 -2.56 -1.17
C ALA A 120 -17.02 -1.20 -0.46
N ASP A 121 -16.06 -0.37 -0.84
CA ASP A 121 -15.88 1.01 -0.36
C ASP A 121 -15.77 1.12 1.17
N TRP A 122 -15.24 0.10 1.86
CA TRP A 122 -15.12 0.11 3.33
C TRP A 122 -14.19 1.18 3.89
N THR A 123 -13.38 1.80 3.04
CA THR A 123 -12.56 2.96 3.37
C THR A 123 -13.28 4.30 3.13
N GLU A 124 -14.48 4.27 2.55
CA GLU A 124 -15.26 5.45 2.19
C GLU A 124 -16.53 5.53 3.06
N ASN A 125 -16.75 6.67 3.71
CA ASN A 125 -18.00 7.01 4.41
C ASN A 125 -18.47 6.04 5.52
N MET A 126 -17.64 5.10 5.98
CA MET A 126 -17.95 4.25 7.13
C MET A 126 -17.79 4.98 8.46
N ALA A 127 -18.62 4.63 9.44
CA ALA A 127 -18.42 5.08 10.82
C ALA A 127 -17.09 4.53 11.37
N HIS A 128 -16.44 5.30 12.26
CA HIS A 128 -15.11 4.97 12.80
C HIS A 128 -15.02 3.53 13.36
N ASN A 129 -16.02 3.10 14.11
CA ASN A 129 -16.09 1.76 14.70
C ASN A 129 -16.24 0.66 13.64
N GLU A 130 -17.08 0.88 12.63
CA GLU A 130 -17.30 -0.07 11.53
C GLU A 130 -16.01 -0.20 10.70
N LEU A 131 -15.40 0.93 10.31
CA LEU A 131 -14.12 0.96 9.60
C LEU A 131 -13.03 0.19 10.37
N CYS A 132 -12.88 0.44 11.67
CA CYS A 132 -11.87 -0.25 12.46
C CYS A 132 -12.15 -1.75 12.63
N ASN A 133 -13.42 -2.17 12.63
CA ASN A 133 -13.79 -3.59 12.65
C ASN A 133 -13.45 -4.27 11.32
N GLU A 134 -13.78 -3.64 10.18
CA GLU A 134 -13.45 -4.17 8.85
C GLU A 134 -11.95 -4.26 8.64
N TYR A 135 -11.21 -3.20 8.99
CA TYR A 135 -9.75 -3.22 8.96
C TYR A 135 -9.19 -4.37 9.81
N LYS A 136 -9.70 -4.54 11.03
CA LYS A 136 -9.27 -5.65 11.89
C LYS A 136 -9.57 -7.01 11.25
N SER A 137 -10.76 -7.18 10.67
CA SER A 137 -11.18 -8.40 9.98
C SER A 137 -10.23 -8.76 8.84
N ILE A 138 -9.93 -7.81 7.97
CA ILE A 138 -8.99 -7.97 6.85
C ILE A 138 -7.60 -8.36 7.38
N ALA A 139 -7.06 -7.60 8.33
CA ALA A 139 -5.72 -7.87 8.88
C ALA A 139 -5.63 -9.23 9.58
N ASP A 140 -6.67 -9.63 10.31
CA ASP A 140 -6.76 -10.93 10.99
C ASP A 140 -6.92 -12.08 10.00
N CYS A 141 -7.61 -11.89 8.88
CA CYS A 141 -7.71 -12.87 7.80
C CYS A 141 -6.33 -13.18 7.19
N TYR A 142 -5.59 -12.14 6.78
CA TYR A 142 -4.22 -12.29 6.25
C TYR A 142 -3.31 -13.01 7.24
N TYR A 143 -3.38 -12.64 8.53
CA TYR A 143 -2.62 -13.31 9.58
C TYR A 143 -3.00 -14.78 9.73
N THR A 144 -4.30 -15.09 9.76
CA THR A 144 -4.81 -16.45 9.97
C THR A 144 -4.40 -17.38 8.84
N LYS A 145 -4.63 -16.99 7.58
CA LYS A 145 -4.21 -17.77 6.40
C LYS A 145 -2.70 -18.02 6.40
N SER A 146 -1.91 -16.97 6.68
CA SER A 146 -0.45 -17.07 6.79
C SER A 146 0.00 -17.96 7.94
N ALA A 147 -0.67 -17.92 9.10
CA ALA A 147 -0.30 -18.71 10.26
C ALA A 147 -0.59 -20.20 10.04
N MET A 148 -1.72 -20.51 9.40
CA MET A 148 -2.14 -21.88 9.11
C MET A 148 -1.29 -22.55 8.04
N LEU A 149 -0.68 -21.79 7.13
CA LEU A 149 0.00 -22.35 5.95
C LEU A 149 1.50 -22.03 5.88
N CYS A 150 1.95 -20.91 6.45
CA CYS A 150 3.35 -20.48 6.46
C CYS A 150 3.97 -20.36 7.86
N GLY A 151 3.17 -20.44 8.92
CA GLY A 151 3.61 -20.34 10.32
C GLY A 151 3.47 -18.94 10.93
N ILE A 152 3.66 -18.86 12.24
CA ILE A 152 3.36 -17.65 13.04
C ILE A 152 4.30 -16.50 12.70
N LYS A 153 5.59 -16.75 12.44
CA LYS A 153 6.54 -15.70 12.05
C LYS A 153 6.18 -15.09 10.70
N ALA A 154 5.81 -15.93 9.73
CA ALA A 154 5.33 -15.48 8.42
C ALA A 154 4.07 -14.62 8.58
N ALA A 155 3.12 -15.07 9.40
CA ALA A 155 1.89 -14.34 9.70
C ALA A 155 2.13 -12.96 10.31
N LYS A 156 3.07 -12.85 11.25
CA LYS A 156 3.46 -11.55 11.84
C LYS A 156 4.05 -10.61 10.80
N ILE A 157 4.94 -11.11 9.95
CA ILE A 157 5.55 -10.33 8.86
C ILE A 157 4.47 -9.83 7.90
N MET A 158 3.58 -10.72 7.44
CA MET A 158 2.51 -10.34 6.53
C MET A 158 1.55 -9.32 7.16
N LYS A 159 1.10 -9.57 8.40
CA LYS A 159 0.20 -8.63 9.10
C LYS A 159 0.86 -7.27 9.35
N GLU A 160 2.17 -7.22 9.63
CA GLU A 160 2.89 -5.95 9.70
C GLU A 160 2.80 -5.16 8.39
N LEU A 161 2.92 -5.83 7.23
CA LEU A 161 2.74 -5.19 5.91
C LEU A 161 1.33 -4.64 5.76
N VAL A 162 0.33 -5.48 5.99
CA VAL A 162 -1.10 -5.13 5.85
C VAL A 162 -1.42 -3.91 6.71
N VAL A 163 -1.01 -3.93 7.97
CA VAL A 163 -1.24 -2.83 8.90
C VAL A 163 -0.50 -1.57 8.45
N ARG A 164 0.73 -1.70 7.94
CA ARG A 164 1.50 -0.55 7.50
C ARG A 164 0.87 0.11 6.28
N VAL A 165 0.46 -0.69 5.29
CA VAL A 165 -0.15 -0.21 4.04
C VAL A 165 -1.52 0.42 4.31
N ILE A 166 -2.41 -0.25 5.04
CA ILE A 166 -3.76 0.27 5.30
C ILE A 166 -3.69 1.58 6.11
N ASN A 167 -2.79 1.69 7.10
CA ASN A 167 -2.58 2.97 7.80
C ASN A 167 -2.06 4.11 6.89
N GLY A 168 -1.57 3.80 5.70
CA GLY A 168 -1.20 4.80 4.69
C GLY A 168 -2.37 5.18 3.75
N ILE A 169 -3.46 4.43 3.79
CA ILE A 169 -4.67 4.62 2.97
C ILE A 169 -5.72 5.37 3.81
N ILE A 170 -5.97 4.91 5.03
CA ILE A 170 -6.95 5.52 5.94
C ILE A 170 -6.30 6.57 6.84
N ASP A 171 -6.98 7.70 7.04
CA ASP A 171 -6.60 8.73 8.02
C ASP A 171 -7.30 8.50 9.37
N THR A 172 -7.33 7.24 9.82
CA THR A 172 -8.04 6.84 11.04
C THR A 172 -7.19 5.92 11.89
N HIS A 173 -7.12 6.21 13.20
CA HIS A 173 -6.41 5.36 14.14
C HIS A 173 -7.30 4.22 14.66
N CYS A 174 -6.89 2.98 14.38
CA CYS A 174 -7.54 1.75 14.85
C CYS A 174 -6.57 0.91 15.72
N PRO A 175 -6.57 1.07 17.06
CA PRO A 175 -5.55 0.48 17.94
C PRO A 175 -5.61 -1.06 18.01
N GLU A 176 -6.81 -1.62 17.94
CA GLU A 176 -7.07 -3.05 18.14
C GLU A 176 -6.56 -3.95 16.99
N VAL A 177 -6.28 -3.36 15.83
CA VAL A 177 -5.79 -4.09 14.65
C VAL A 177 -4.44 -4.74 14.90
N ARG A 178 -3.59 -4.14 15.73
CA ARG A 178 -2.24 -4.67 16.05
C ARG A 178 -2.29 -5.95 16.90
N LYS A 179 -3.42 -6.25 17.54
CA LYS A 179 -3.57 -7.48 18.33
C LYS A 179 -3.74 -8.67 17.39
N ASN A 180 -2.88 -9.67 17.54
CA ASN A 180 -2.94 -10.88 16.73
C ASN A 180 -4.01 -11.84 17.27
N PRO A 181 -4.80 -12.48 16.40
CA PRO A 181 -5.70 -13.54 16.83
C PRO A 181 -4.89 -14.75 17.30
N THR A 182 -5.47 -15.52 18.23
CA THR A 182 -4.92 -16.80 18.65
C THR A 182 -5.22 -17.85 17.59
N ILE A 183 -4.19 -18.54 17.11
CA ILE A 183 -4.31 -19.54 16.06
C ILE A 183 -4.08 -20.92 16.66
N PRO A 184 -5.11 -21.81 16.69
CA PRO A 184 -4.91 -23.18 17.13
C PRO A 184 -4.13 -23.95 16.07
N ASN A 185 -3.13 -24.74 16.49
CA ASN A 185 -2.34 -25.63 15.62
C ASN A 185 -1.76 -24.95 14.36
N PRO A 186 -0.95 -23.88 14.50
CA PRO A 186 -0.34 -23.21 13.35
C PRO A 186 0.66 -24.13 12.65
N MET A 187 0.96 -23.82 11.38
CA MET A 187 2.01 -24.51 10.63
C MET A 187 3.36 -24.42 11.35
N PRO A 188 4.12 -25.52 11.49
CA PRO A 188 5.45 -25.49 12.08
C PRO A 188 6.45 -24.58 11.32
N GLU A 189 7.27 -23.85 12.07
CA GLU A 189 8.24 -22.88 11.53
C GLU A 189 9.41 -23.48 10.73
N SER A 190 9.65 -24.79 10.86
CA SER A 190 10.87 -25.46 10.38
C SER A 190 10.98 -25.60 8.86
N VAL A 191 9.95 -25.24 8.09
CA VAL A 191 9.86 -25.49 6.64
C VAL A 191 10.53 -24.38 5.79
N PHE A 192 10.64 -23.15 6.29
CA PHE A 192 10.98 -21.98 5.46
C PHE A 192 12.38 -21.37 5.72
N SER A 193 13.28 -22.12 6.36
CA SER A 193 14.58 -21.61 6.84
C SER A 193 15.69 -21.51 5.77
N LYS A 194 15.44 -21.94 4.53
CA LYS A 194 16.45 -21.92 3.45
C LYS A 194 16.26 -20.72 2.51
N GLY A 195 16.64 -19.53 2.97
CA GLY A 195 16.62 -18.32 2.14
C GLY A 195 17.95 -18.09 1.40
N THR A 196 17.86 -17.83 0.09
CA THR A 196 18.97 -17.33 -0.74
C THR A 196 19.43 -15.95 -0.25
N ILE A 197 20.70 -15.58 -0.50
CA ILE A 197 21.24 -14.26 -0.15
C ILE A 197 20.46 -13.17 -0.87
N ALA A 198 19.62 -12.47 -0.11
CA ALA A 198 18.86 -11.30 -0.49
C ALA A 198 19.78 -10.12 -0.84
N ARG A 199 19.72 -9.61 -2.08
CA ARG A 199 20.19 -8.25 -2.38
C ARG A 199 19.06 -7.30 -2.06
N CYS A 200 19.35 -6.24 -1.31
CA CYS A 200 18.35 -5.19 -1.12
C CYS A 200 18.18 -4.41 -2.43
N PHE A 201 16.93 -4.07 -2.75
CA PHE A 201 16.66 -3.08 -3.77
C PHE A 201 17.00 -1.69 -3.22
N VAL A 202 18.06 -1.06 -3.74
CA VAL A 202 18.41 0.32 -3.39
C VAL A 202 18.04 1.19 -4.58
N HIS A 203 16.85 1.80 -4.53
CA HIS A 203 16.53 2.92 -5.43
C HIS A 203 17.15 4.20 -4.89
N ASN A 204 17.55 5.10 -5.78
CA ASN A 204 18.17 6.37 -5.42
C ASN A 204 17.16 7.23 -4.61
N LEU A 205 17.49 7.50 -3.34
CA LEU A 205 16.59 7.98 -2.27
C LEU A 205 16.14 9.45 -2.38
N ASN A 206 16.33 10.11 -3.53
CA ASN A 206 16.01 11.54 -3.67
C ASN A 206 14.51 11.87 -3.55
N HIS A 207 13.61 10.88 -3.57
CA HIS A 207 12.15 11.09 -3.51
C HIS A 207 11.55 11.07 -2.09
N ILE A 208 12.22 10.51 -1.06
CA ILE A 208 11.59 10.41 0.28
C ILE A 208 11.63 11.74 1.05
N LEU A 209 12.67 12.56 0.83
CA LEU A 209 12.88 13.79 1.60
C LEU A 209 12.01 14.97 1.14
N THR A 210 11.47 14.96 -0.08
CA THR A 210 10.67 16.08 -0.63
C THR A 210 9.19 16.04 -0.24
N TRP A 211 8.65 14.87 0.14
CA TRP A 211 7.23 14.72 0.47
C TRP A 211 6.89 15.03 1.93
N MET A 212 7.75 14.70 2.90
CA MET A 212 7.51 15.07 4.32
C MET A 212 7.41 16.59 4.51
N THR A 213 8.11 17.37 3.69
CA THR A 213 8.03 18.83 3.70
C THR A 213 6.76 19.41 3.08
N LYS A 214 6.05 18.65 2.21
CA LYS A 214 4.80 19.13 1.59
C LYS A 214 3.53 18.78 2.40
N LEU A 215 3.57 17.73 3.21
CA LEU A 215 2.50 17.39 4.17
C LEU A 215 2.40 18.35 5.37
N LEU A 216 3.44 19.14 5.63
CA LEU A 216 3.45 20.15 6.69
C LEU A 216 3.09 21.56 6.22
N TYR A 217 2.77 21.75 4.93
CA TYR A 217 2.57 23.08 4.33
C TYR A 217 1.27 23.25 3.54
N TYR A 218 0.32 22.32 3.65
CA TYR A 218 -1.06 22.48 3.16
C TYR A 218 -2.07 21.95 4.17
#